data_AF-A0A7V5DBQ2-F1
#
_entry.id   AF-A0A7V5DBQ2-F1
#
_cell.length_a   1.000
_cell.length_b   1.000
_cell.length_c   1.000
_cell.angle_alpha   90.00
_cell.angle_beta   90.00
_cell.angle_gamma   90.00
#
_symmetry.space_group_name_H-M   'P 1'
#
loop_
_entity.id
_entity.type
_entity.pdbx_description
1 polymer ?
#
loop_
_entity_poly.entity_id
_entity_poly.type
_entity_poly.pdbx_seq_one_letter_code
_entity_poly.pdbx_strand_id
1 'polypeptide(L)'
;MRLTTFLTLVKFSSKKEIERIALLTFFDLKIKSKETFTLSEMGFTLQELGFARPNASRLKDNLLKSKDFVRVSGTTDTFKLHLRVVERLEREFPEISSKSEEVISDDTILPEGLYKGTRGYLENLAKQINASYENRIYDGCAILMRRMFEILLVLTYRHLGREHEIQDADGYKNLSTIINYTKSNRVVTFQKETEEVLDDFRQIGNFSAHKIQYNCKKGDIDKIRLPFRAAVEELLYQSGIKK
;
A
#
# COMPACT_ATOMS: atom_id res chain seq x y z
N MET A 1 -0.40 10.64 3.38
CA MET A 1 -1.44 11.45 2.69
C MET A 1 -1.05 11.62 1.23
N ARG A 2 -1.98 11.43 0.27
CA ARG A 2 -1.73 11.70 -1.16
C ARG A 2 -1.71 13.20 -1.45
N LEU A 3 -0.99 13.63 -2.50
CA LEU A 3 -0.93 15.05 -2.90
C LEU A 3 -2.31 15.63 -3.19
N THR A 4 -3.15 14.92 -3.95
CA THR A 4 -4.51 15.38 -4.31
C THR A 4 -5.39 15.63 -3.08
N THR A 5 -5.29 14.78 -2.06
CA THR A 5 -5.97 14.96 -0.77
C THR A 5 -5.49 16.24 -0.09
N PHE A 6 -4.17 16.47 -0.04
CA PHE A 6 -3.59 17.67 0.56
C PHE A 6 -4.00 18.95 -0.18
N LEU A 7 -3.95 18.95 -1.52
CA LEU A 7 -4.34 20.11 -2.34
C LEU A 7 -5.81 20.51 -2.11
N THR A 8 -6.68 19.52 -1.90
CA THR A 8 -8.08 19.75 -1.56
C THR A 8 -8.22 20.35 -0.16
N LEU A 9 -7.53 19.79 0.84
CA LEU A 9 -7.52 20.26 2.23
C LEU A 9 -7.15 21.75 2.32
N VAL A 10 -6.09 22.16 1.62
CA VAL A 10 -5.57 23.53 1.68
C VAL A 10 -6.27 24.49 0.71
N LYS A 11 -7.32 24.04 0.00
CA LYS A 11 -8.02 24.80 -1.06
C LYS A 11 -7.02 25.41 -2.06
N PHE A 12 -6.09 24.58 -2.54
CA PHE A 12 -4.91 25.02 -3.29
C PHE A 12 -5.22 25.90 -4.51
N SER A 13 -6.32 25.63 -5.20
CA SER A 13 -6.75 26.37 -6.39
C SER A 13 -7.06 27.84 -6.09
N SER A 14 -7.49 28.19 -4.87
CA SER A 14 -7.79 29.59 -4.50
C SER A 14 -6.57 30.37 -3.99
N LYS A 15 -5.42 29.70 -3.81
CA LYS A 15 -4.21 30.30 -3.22
C LYS A 15 -3.41 31.09 -4.26
N LYS A 16 -2.67 32.10 -3.81
CA LYS A 16 -1.77 32.88 -4.69
C LYS A 16 -0.52 32.07 -5.04
N GLU A 17 0.20 32.46 -6.10
CA GLU A 17 1.39 31.75 -6.58
C GLU A 17 2.42 31.43 -5.48
N ILE A 18 2.77 32.42 -4.66
CA ILE A 18 3.77 32.24 -3.58
C ILE A 18 3.26 31.33 -2.46
N GLU A 19 1.97 31.42 -2.13
CA GLU A 19 1.34 30.52 -1.16
C GLU A 19 1.28 29.09 -1.69
N ARG A 20 0.97 28.90 -2.98
CA ARG A 20 0.99 27.59 -3.62
C ARG A 20 2.37 26.95 -3.53
N ILE A 21 3.42 27.71 -3.82
CA ILE A 21 4.80 27.21 -3.71
C ILE A 21 5.11 26.84 -2.26
N ALA A 22 4.72 27.68 -1.28
CA ALA A 22 4.92 27.37 0.12
C ALA A 22 4.22 26.05 0.53
N LEU A 23 2.97 25.86 0.11
CA LEU A 23 2.20 24.65 0.39
C LEU A 23 2.80 23.40 -0.28
N LEU A 24 3.27 23.51 -1.53
CA LEU A 24 3.95 22.39 -2.22
C LEU A 24 5.27 22.03 -1.53
N THR A 25 6.09 23.04 -1.18
CA THR A 25 7.35 22.80 -0.45
C THR A 25 7.08 22.18 0.92
N PHE A 26 6.03 22.62 1.61
CA PHE A 26 5.62 22.06 2.89
C PHE A 26 5.19 20.59 2.76
N PHE A 27 4.41 20.26 1.72
CA PHE A 27 4.04 18.88 1.42
C PHE A 27 5.25 18.00 1.12
N ASP A 28 6.16 18.46 0.27
CA ASP A 28 7.38 17.73 -0.07
C ASP A 28 8.27 17.50 1.16
N LEU A 29 8.36 18.49 2.06
CA LEU A 29 9.07 18.36 3.33
C LEU A 29 8.43 17.27 4.22
N LYS A 30 7.11 17.30 4.42
CA LYS A 30 6.44 16.42 5.39
C LYS A 30 6.21 15.01 4.88
N ILE A 31 5.95 14.83 3.59
CA ILE A 31 5.59 13.53 3.01
C ILE A 31 6.77 12.86 2.30
N LYS A 32 7.67 13.63 1.67
CA LYS A 32 8.80 13.09 0.90
C LYS A 32 10.15 13.31 1.58
N SER A 33 10.18 13.94 2.75
CA SER A 33 11.41 14.35 3.45
C SER A 33 12.34 15.21 2.57
N LYS A 34 11.78 15.95 1.60
CA LYS A 34 12.52 16.81 0.69
C LYS A 34 12.40 18.27 1.16
N GLU A 35 13.48 18.80 1.73
CA GLU A 35 13.47 20.14 2.35
C GLU A 35 13.60 21.31 1.37
N THR A 36 14.17 21.06 0.19
CA THR A 36 14.56 22.10 -0.77
C THR A 36 13.93 21.85 -2.13
N PHE A 37 13.79 22.90 -2.93
CA PHE A 37 13.32 22.81 -4.31
C PHE A 37 14.10 23.78 -5.21
N THR A 38 14.15 23.46 -6.50
CA THR A 38 14.61 24.41 -7.53
C THR A 38 13.44 25.12 -8.22
N LEU A 39 13.68 26.30 -8.79
CA LEU A 39 12.65 27.03 -9.56
C LEU A 39 12.09 26.20 -10.73
N SER A 40 12.96 25.40 -11.37
CA SER A 40 12.57 24.55 -12.48
C SER A 40 11.60 23.46 -12.01
N GLU A 41 11.95 22.76 -10.93
CA GLU A 41 11.10 21.72 -10.32
C GLU A 41 9.72 22.27 -9.97
N MET A 42 9.64 23.39 -9.23
CA MET A 42 8.34 23.96 -8.87
C MET A 42 7.54 24.43 -10.08
N GLY A 43 8.22 24.93 -11.12
CA GLY A 43 7.57 25.30 -12.37
C GLY A 43 6.95 24.10 -13.08
N PHE A 44 7.65 22.96 -13.13
CA PHE A 44 7.12 21.71 -13.68
C PHE A 44 5.97 21.16 -12.83
N THR A 45 6.12 21.09 -11.51
CA THR A 45 5.05 20.62 -10.60
C THR A 45 3.76 21.42 -10.78
N LEU A 46 3.85 22.75 -10.87
CA LEU A 46 2.67 23.59 -11.09
C LEU A 46 2.01 23.31 -12.45
N GLN A 47 2.81 23.10 -13.49
CA GLN A 47 2.33 22.76 -14.83
C GLN A 47 1.60 21.40 -14.85
N GLU A 48 2.16 20.38 -14.19
CA GLU A 48 1.53 19.06 -14.05
C GLU A 48 0.20 19.12 -13.28
N LEU A 49 0.09 20.05 -12.32
CA LEU A 49 -1.14 20.31 -11.58
C LEU A 49 -2.15 21.18 -12.36
N GLY A 50 -1.87 21.52 -13.63
CA GLY A 50 -2.76 22.30 -14.49
C GLY A 50 -2.67 23.82 -14.31
N PHE A 51 -1.67 24.33 -13.60
CA PHE A 51 -1.43 25.77 -13.46
C PHE A 51 -0.43 26.29 -14.50
N ALA A 52 -0.49 27.60 -14.76
CA ALA A 52 0.49 28.24 -15.63
C ALA A 52 1.91 28.11 -15.04
N ARG A 53 2.88 27.76 -15.90
CA ARG A 53 4.28 27.70 -15.50
C ARG A 53 4.77 29.11 -15.17
N PRO A 54 5.32 29.36 -13.96
CA PRO A 54 5.82 30.68 -13.59
C PRO A 54 7.03 31.07 -14.44
N ASN A 55 7.18 32.38 -14.69
CA ASN A 55 8.44 32.91 -15.19
C ASN A 55 9.51 32.77 -14.09
N ALA A 56 10.61 32.08 -14.39
CA ALA A 56 11.63 31.74 -13.41
C ALA A 56 12.27 32.98 -12.75
N SER A 57 12.58 34.02 -13.53
CA SER A 57 13.19 35.24 -12.99
C SER A 57 12.20 35.99 -12.08
N ARG A 58 10.97 36.18 -12.54
CA ARG A 58 9.91 36.82 -11.72
C ARG A 58 9.67 36.05 -10.43
N LEU A 59 9.62 34.72 -10.52
CA LEU A 59 9.39 33.88 -9.35
C LEU A 59 10.56 33.99 -8.36
N LYS A 60 11.80 33.92 -8.86
CA LYS A 60 13.01 34.10 -8.05
C LYS A 60 12.96 35.42 -7.27
N ASP A 61 12.66 36.52 -7.94
CA ASP A 61 12.60 37.84 -7.30
C ASP A 61 11.51 37.90 -6.22
N ASN A 62 10.35 37.29 -6.49
CA ASN A 62 9.27 37.21 -5.51
C ASN A 62 9.63 36.34 -4.29
N LEU A 63 10.34 35.22 -4.50
CA LEU A 63 10.81 34.35 -3.41
C LEU A 63 11.86 35.06 -2.56
N LEU A 64 12.80 35.79 -3.18
CA LEU A 64 13.82 36.56 -2.47
C LEU A 64 13.24 37.71 -1.63
N LYS A 65 12.15 38.34 -2.10
CA LYS A 65 11.43 39.38 -1.35
C LYS A 65 10.56 38.81 -0.22
N SER A 66 10.20 37.54 -0.29
CA SER A 66 9.36 36.89 0.70
C SER A 66 10.16 36.48 1.93
N LYS A 67 9.66 36.82 3.11
CA LYS A 67 10.22 36.35 4.40
C LYS A 67 9.91 34.88 4.70
N ASP A 68 9.16 34.22 3.82
CA ASP A 68 8.71 32.85 4.02
C ASP A 68 9.68 31.82 3.44
N PHE A 69 10.63 32.26 2.61
CA PHE A 69 11.60 31.40 1.94
C PHE A 69 13.04 31.80 2.29
N VAL A 70 13.92 30.81 2.24
CA VAL A 70 15.36 30.98 2.44
C VAL A 70 16.07 30.39 1.24
N ARG A 71 16.97 31.17 0.62
CA ARG A 71 17.84 30.68 -0.46
C ARG A 71 18.94 29.81 0.14
N VAL A 72 19.20 28.67 -0.48
CA VAL A 72 20.25 27.74 -0.02
C VAL A 72 21.61 28.19 -0.57
N SER A 73 22.56 28.49 0.32
CA SER A 73 23.92 28.89 -0.05
C SER A 73 24.64 27.78 -0.81
N GLY A 74 25.51 28.16 -1.76
CA GLY A 74 26.30 27.20 -2.55
C GLY A 74 25.51 26.44 -3.62
N THR A 75 24.26 26.84 -3.89
CA THR A 75 23.41 26.20 -4.91
C THR A 75 22.76 27.23 -5.83
N THR A 76 22.44 26.80 -7.05
CA THR A 76 21.81 27.65 -8.07
C THR A 76 20.30 27.58 -7.93
N ASP A 77 19.66 28.70 -7.62
CA ASP A 77 18.20 28.88 -7.62
C ASP A 77 17.42 27.84 -6.81
N THR A 78 18.03 27.38 -5.71
CA THR A 78 17.43 26.47 -4.75
C THR A 78 16.95 27.23 -3.51
N PHE A 79 15.74 26.90 -3.08
CA PHE A 79 15.07 27.53 -1.95
C PHE A 79 14.50 26.47 -1.00
N LYS A 80 14.25 26.89 0.24
CA LYS A 80 13.49 26.14 1.24
C LYS A 80 12.57 27.07 2.02
N LEU A 81 11.63 26.49 2.77
CA LEU A 81 10.81 27.26 3.70
C LEU A 81 11.62 27.72 4.91
N HIS A 82 11.31 28.92 5.39
CA HIS A 82 11.76 29.37 6.71
C HIS A 82 11.08 28.53 7.81
N LEU A 83 11.79 28.18 8.89
CA LEU A 83 11.28 27.33 9.98
C LEU A 83 9.93 27.83 10.54
N ARG A 84 9.83 29.13 10.83
CA ARG A 84 8.57 29.78 11.26
C ARG A 84 7.34 29.45 10.37
N VAL A 85 7.56 29.27 9.07
CA VAL A 85 6.49 28.99 8.10
C VAL A 85 6.11 27.53 8.18
N VAL A 86 7.09 26.64 8.32
CA VAL A 86 6.85 25.22 8.56
C VAL A 86 6.01 25.05 9.84
N GLU A 87 6.42 25.65 10.96
CA GLU A 87 5.70 25.58 12.23
C GLU A 87 4.29 26.20 12.17
N ARG A 88 4.11 27.24 11.35
CA ARG A 88 2.78 27.85 11.11
C ARG A 88 1.89 26.88 10.33
N LEU A 89 2.39 26.33 9.22
CA LEU A 89 1.64 25.42 8.36
C LEU A 89 1.36 24.08 9.05
N GLU A 90 2.22 23.59 9.93
CA GLU A 90 1.94 22.41 10.76
C GLU A 90 0.79 22.64 11.74
N ARG A 91 0.69 23.85 12.32
CA ARG A 91 -0.42 24.20 13.18
C ARG A 91 -1.72 24.41 12.41
N GLU A 92 -1.63 24.93 11.18
CA GLU A 92 -2.78 25.16 10.30
C GLU A 92 -3.31 23.86 9.69
N PHE A 93 -2.43 22.90 9.41
CA PHE A 93 -2.75 21.62 8.75
C PHE A 93 -2.14 20.43 9.50
N PRO A 94 -2.56 20.17 10.76
CA PRO A 94 -1.99 19.08 11.56
C PRO A 94 -2.21 17.71 10.93
N GLU A 95 -3.22 17.54 10.07
CA GLU A 95 -3.54 16.31 9.36
C GLU A 95 -2.44 15.88 8.39
N ILE A 96 -1.59 16.79 7.91
CA ILE A 96 -0.46 16.40 7.05
C ILE A 96 0.56 15.54 7.80
N SER A 97 0.64 15.75 9.12
CA SER A 97 1.54 15.05 10.02
C SER A 97 0.88 13.81 10.63
N SER A 98 -0.42 13.61 10.44
CA SER A 98 -1.09 12.38 10.85
C SER A 98 -0.68 11.25 9.90
N LYS A 99 -0.11 10.18 10.47
CA LYS A 99 0.19 8.97 9.72
C LYS A 99 -1.14 8.28 9.42
N SER A 100 -1.56 8.34 8.16
CA SER A 100 -2.72 7.58 7.70
C SER A 100 -2.43 6.08 7.84
N GLU A 101 -3.41 5.34 8.35
CA GLU A 101 -3.40 3.87 8.35
C GLU A 101 -3.82 3.28 6.98
N GLU A 102 -4.11 4.14 6.00
CA GLU A 102 -4.48 3.72 4.66
C GLU A 102 -3.33 2.96 3.98
N VAL A 103 -3.60 1.70 3.63
CA VAL A 103 -2.68 0.88 2.83
C VAL A 103 -2.89 1.23 1.36
N ILE A 104 -1.83 1.74 0.73
CA ILE A 104 -1.80 2.08 -0.70
C ILE A 104 -1.07 0.96 -1.44
N SER A 105 -1.68 0.46 -2.52
CA SER A 105 -1.08 -0.54 -3.40
C SER A 105 -1.48 -0.35 -4.86
N ASP A 106 -0.67 -0.88 -5.78
CA ASP A 106 -0.89 -0.93 -7.24
C ASP A 106 -1.60 -2.22 -7.69
N ASP A 107 -2.04 -3.04 -6.73
CA ASP A 107 -2.79 -4.29 -6.93
C ASP A 107 -2.05 -5.38 -7.72
N THR A 108 -0.73 -5.48 -7.49
CA THR A 108 0.16 -6.34 -8.26
C THR A 108 -0.11 -7.85 -8.14
N ILE A 109 -0.54 -8.35 -6.97
CA ILE A 109 -0.78 -9.78 -6.73
C ILE A 109 -2.29 -10.08 -6.83
N LEU A 110 -3.10 -9.34 -6.08
CA LEU A 110 -4.56 -9.48 -6.05
C LEU A 110 -5.18 -8.20 -6.64
N PRO A 111 -5.85 -8.28 -7.81
CA PRO A 111 -6.53 -7.13 -8.41
C PRO A 111 -7.66 -6.58 -7.52
N GLU A 112 -7.90 -5.26 -7.51
CA GLU A 112 -8.97 -4.64 -6.70
C GLU A 112 -10.34 -5.30 -6.93
N GLY A 113 -10.69 -5.57 -8.19
CA GLY A 113 -11.95 -6.19 -8.58
C GLY A 113 -12.15 -7.60 -7.99
N LEU A 114 -11.10 -8.24 -7.46
CA LEU A 114 -11.20 -9.53 -6.81
C LEU A 114 -11.76 -9.44 -5.39
N TYR A 115 -11.39 -8.41 -4.63
CA TYR A 115 -11.71 -8.30 -3.21
C TYR A 115 -12.63 -7.13 -2.85
N LYS A 116 -12.78 -6.13 -3.71
CA LYS A 116 -13.63 -4.96 -3.46
C LYS A 116 -15.09 -5.34 -3.26
N GLY A 117 -15.72 -4.76 -2.24
CA GLY A 117 -17.12 -5.03 -1.88
C GLY A 117 -17.33 -6.37 -1.20
N THR A 118 -16.26 -7.03 -0.72
CA THR A 118 -16.36 -8.29 0.03
C THR A 118 -16.51 -8.01 1.53
N ARG A 119 -15.61 -8.52 2.37
CA ARG A 119 -15.57 -8.24 3.81
C ARG A 119 -14.37 -7.34 4.08
N GLY A 120 -14.55 -6.29 4.89
CA GLY A 120 -13.50 -5.28 5.11
C GLY A 120 -12.15 -5.83 5.55
N TYR A 121 -12.13 -6.92 6.33
CA TYR A 121 -10.87 -7.56 6.72
C TYR A 121 -10.17 -8.30 5.56
N LEU A 122 -10.92 -8.84 4.58
CA LEU A 122 -10.36 -9.44 3.36
C LEU A 122 -9.81 -8.35 2.44
N GLU A 123 -10.53 -7.24 2.31
CA GLU A 123 -10.06 -6.09 1.53
C GLU A 123 -8.76 -5.53 2.08
N ASN A 124 -8.70 -5.29 3.39
CA ASN A 124 -7.50 -4.81 4.06
C ASN A 124 -6.34 -5.80 3.91
N LEU A 125 -6.60 -7.10 4.03
CA LEU A 125 -5.56 -8.12 3.89
C LEU A 125 -5.03 -8.18 2.45
N ALA A 126 -5.89 -8.07 1.44
CA ALA A 126 -5.47 -8.03 0.04
C ALA A 126 -4.60 -6.79 -0.26
N LYS A 127 -5.00 -5.61 0.21
CA LYS A 127 -4.18 -4.38 0.10
C LYS A 127 -2.83 -4.55 0.78
N GLN A 128 -2.79 -5.15 1.97
CA GLN A 128 -1.53 -5.42 2.69
C GLN A 128 -0.62 -6.40 1.94
N ILE A 129 -1.17 -7.44 1.30
CA ILE A 129 -0.41 -8.37 0.46
C ILE A 129 0.25 -7.62 -0.71
N ASN A 130 -0.55 -6.85 -1.45
CA ASN A 130 -0.05 -6.07 -2.59
C ASN A 130 1.03 -5.06 -2.16
N ALA A 131 0.74 -4.25 -1.13
CA ALA A 131 1.68 -3.26 -0.61
C ALA A 131 2.97 -3.90 -0.08
N SER A 132 2.90 -5.06 0.57
CA SER A 132 4.10 -5.77 1.06
C SER A 132 4.99 -6.22 -0.10
N TYR A 133 4.41 -6.75 -1.16
CA TYR A 133 5.16 -7.12 -2.36
C TYR A 133 5.80 -5.90 -3.05
N GLU A 134 5.02 -4.84 -3.27
CA GLU A 134 5.44 -3.63 -3.96
C GLU A 134 6.54 -2.88 -3.21
N ASN A 135 6.51 -2.92 -1.88
CA ASN A 135 7.52 -2.32 -1.00
C ASN A 135 8.65 -3.28 -0.61
N ARG A 136 8.78 -4.44 -1.30
CA ARG A 136 9.88 -5.41 -1.13
C ARG A 136 9.93 -6.08 0.25
N ILE A 137 8.81 -6.14 0.97
CA ILE A 137 8.63 -6.81 2.26
C ILE A 137 8.19 -8.26 1.99
N TYR A 138 9.06 -9.05 1.36
CA TYR A 138 8.68 -10.36 0.80
C TYR A 138 8.32 -11.41 1.86
N ASP A 139 9.01 -11.46 3.00
CA ASP A 139 8.63 -12.35 4.10
C ASP A 139 7.25 -12.00 4.67
N GLY A 140 6.99 -10.69 4.85
CA GLY A 140 5.66 -10.19 5.23
C GLY A 140 4.60 -10.55 4.21
N CYS A 141 4.90 -10.39 2.92
CA CYS A 141 4.01 -10.79 1.83
C CYS A 141 3.66 -12.28 1.90
N ALA A 142 4.64 -13.17 2.03
CA ALA A 142 4.44 -14.62 2.12
C ALA A 142 3.55 -15.00 3.33
N ILE A 143 3.78 -14.39 4.48
CA ILE A 143 2.98 -14.64 5.70
C ILE A 143 1.53 -14.16 5.51
N LEU A 144 1.33 -12.99 4.90
CA LEU A 144 -0.01 -12.46 4.64
C LEU A 144 -0.77 -13.29 3.59
N MET A 145 -0.08 -13.79 2.55
CA MET A 145 -0.64 -14.73 1.58
C MET A 145 -1.12 -16.01 2.27
N ARG A 146 -0.30 -16.59 3.15
CA ARG A 146 -0.66 -17.76 3.97
C ARG A 146 -1.92 -17.49 4.82
N ARG A 147 -1.99 -16.34 5.48
CA ARG A 147 -3.14 -15.92 6.30
C ARG A 147 -4.42 -15.76 5.48
N MET A 148 -4.34 -15.13 4.30
CA MET A 148 -5.50 -14.94 3.41
C MET A 148 -6.09 -16.28 2.99
N PHE A 149 -5.23 -17.21 2.61
CA PHE A 149 -5.64 -18.55 2.19
C PHE A 149 -6.30 -19.34 3.33
N GLU A 150 -5.72 -19.31 4.53
CA GLU A 150 -6.29 -19.95 5.73
C GLU A 150 -7.68 -19.41 6.07
N ILE A 151 -7.84 -18.08 6.07
CA ILE A 151 -9.13 -17.44 6.33
C ILE A 151 -10.16 -17.88 5.28
N LEU A 152 -9.81 -17.87 4.00
CA LEU A 152 -10.73 -18.27 2.94
C LEU A 152 -11.15 -19.74 3.01
N LEU A 153 -10.22 -20.64 3.38
CA LEU A 153 -10.55 -22.04 3.64
C LEU A 153 -11.55 -22.15 4.79
N VAL A 154 -11.29 -21.52 5.94
CA VAL A 154 -12.21 -21.53 7.09
C VAL A 154 -13.60 -21.04 6.68
N LEU A 155 -13.66 -19.94 5.91
CA LEU A 155 -14.92 -19.39 5.42
C LEU A 155 -15.65 -20.33 4.44
N THR A 156 -14.91 -21.08 3.64
CA THR A 156 -15.46 -22.10 2.74
C THR A 156 -16.08 -23.24 3.54
N TYR A 157 -15.36 -23.80 4.53
CA TYR A 157 -15.91 -24.84 5.41
C TYR A 157 -17.14 -24.35 6.18
N ARG A 158 -17.14 -23.11 6.64
CA ARG A 158 -18.31 -22.49 7.29
C ARG A 158 -19.49 -22.38 6.34
N HIS A 159 -19.27 -21.93 5.10
CA HIS A 159 -20.32 -21.85 4.08
C HIS A 159 -20.93 -23.22 3.78
N LEU A 160 -20.12 -24.28 3.79
CA LEU A 160 -20.55 -25.66 3.57
C LEU A 160 -21.18 -26.33 4.81
N GLY A 161 -21.20 -25.67 5.97
CA GLY A 161 -21.69 -26.26 7.23
C GLY A 161 -20.76 -27.34 7.82
N ARG A 162 -19.50 -27.39 7.38
CA ARG A 162 -18.50 -28.42 7.73
C ARG A 162 -17.38 -27.90 8.64
N GLU A 163 -17.58 -26.74 9.26
CA GLU A 163 -16.58 -26.06 10.08
C GLU A 163 -16.00 -26.93 11.22
N HIS A 164 -16.83 -27.79 11.81
CA HIS A 164 -16.44 -28.73 12.87
C HIS A 164 -15.34 -29.72 12.44
N GLU A 165 -15.19 -29.99 11.14
CA GLU A 165 -14.17 -30.93 10.62
C GLU A 165 -12.75 -30.38 10.73
N ILE A 166 -12.62 -29.04 10.75
CA ILE A 166 -11.34 -28.32 10.77
C ILE A 166 -11.04 -27.69 12.13
N GLN A 167 -11.83 -28.03 13.15
CA GLN A 167 -11.65 -27.56 14.52
C GLN A 167 -11.12 -28.67 15.44
N ASP A 168 -10.43 -28.26 16.49
CA ASP A 168 -10.04 -29.06 17.66
C ASP A 168 -10.43 -28.32 18.95
N ALA A 169 -9.99 -28.80 20.11
CA ALA A 169 -10.32 -28.20 21.40
C ALA A 169 -9.76 -26.77 21.57
N ASP A 170 -8.68 -26.43 20.84
CA ASP A 170 -7.95 -25.18 20.98
C ASP A 170 -8.31 -24.15 19.89
N GLY A 171 -9.12 -24.54 18.90
CA GLY A 171 -9.63 -23.67 17.86
C GLY A 171 -9.59 -24.32 16.48
N TYR A 172 -9.10 -23.58 15.48
CA TYR A 172 -8.88 -24.15 14.14
C TYR A 172 -7.55 -24.88 14.08
N LYS A 173 -7.56 -26.04 13.42
CA LYS A 173 -6.34 -26.77 13.09
C LYS A 173 -5.42 -25.90 12.25
N ASN A 174 -4.10 -26.13 12.32
CA ASN A 174 -3.16 -25.38 11.50
C ASN A 174 -3.43 -25.56 10.00
N LEU A 175 -3.06 -24.56 9.19
CA LEU A 175 -3.25 -24.57 7.75
C LEU A 175 -2.79 -25.87 7.04
N SER A 176 -1.67 -26.48 7.43
CA SER A 176 -1.18 -27.71 6.79
C SER A 176 -2.17 -28.86 7.00
N THR A 177 -2.71 -28.98 8.21
CA THR A 177 -3.72 -29.98 8.54
C THR A 177 -5.01 -29.72 7.78
N ILE A 178 -5.46 -28.46 7.68
CA ILE A 178 -6.67 -28.09 6.93
C ILE A 178 -6.50 -28.44 5.44
N ILE A 179 -5.38 -28.08 4.81
CA ILE A 179 -5.11 -28.38 3.40
C ILE A 179 -5.13 -29.90 3.16
N ASN A 180 -4.39 -30.66 3.98
CA ASN A 180 -4.33 -32.12 3.83
C ASN A 180 -5.71 -32.78 3.99
N TYR A 181 -6.51 -32.30 4.95
CA TYR A 181 -7.88 -32.77 5.13
C TYR A 181 -8.76 -32.43 3.92
N THR A 182 -8.64 -31.20 3.39
CA THR A 182 -9.38 -30.73 2.22
C THR A 182 -9.08 -31.58 0.99
N LYS A 183 -7.79 -31.86 0.73
CA LYS A 183 -7.33 -32.71 -0.38
C LYS A 183 -7.85 -34.15 -0.23
N SER A 184 -7.69 -34.73 0.96
CA SER A 184 -8.03 -36.15 1.21
C SER A 184 -9.53 -36.43 1.12
N ASN A 185 -10.35 -35.49 1.61
CA ASN A 185 -11.81 -35.67 1.68
C ASN A 185 -12.56 -34.99 0.53
N ARG A 186 -11.83 -34.37 -0.43
CA ARG A 186 -12.38 -33.65 -1.59
C ARG A 186 -13.52 -32.70 -1.21
N VAL A 187 -13.39 -32.03 -0.06
CA VAL A 187 -14.39 -31.07 0.45
C VAL A 187 -14.56 -29.92 -0.53
N VAL A 188 -13.43 -29.52 -1.11
CA VAL A 188 -13.30 -28.44 -2.08
C VAL A 188 -12.44 -28.98 -3.22
N THR A 189 -12.87 -28.76 -4.46
CA THR A 189 -12.07 -29.11 -5.64
C THR A 189 -11.36 -27.86 -6.10
N PHE A 190 -10.03 -27.88 -6.03
CA PHE A 190 -9.20 -26.86 -6.66
C PHE A 190 -8.96 -27.22 -8.12
N GLN A 191 -8.69 -26.23 -8.96
CA GLN A 191 -8.06 -26.52 -10.25
C GLN A 191 -6.70 -27.21 -10.01
N LYS A 192 -6.31 -28.09 -10.92
CA LYS A 192 -5.10 -28.91 -10.75
C LYS A 192 -3.86 -28.04 -10.55
N GLU A 193 -3.76 -26.97 -11.33
CA GLU A 193 -2.69 -25.98 -11.28
C GLU A 193 -2.63 -25.26 -9.93
N THR A 194 -3.79 -24.98 -9.33
CA THR A 194 -3.92 -24.43 -7.98
C THR A 194 -3.50 -25.46 -6.93
N GLU A 195 -3.90 -26.71 -7.08
CA GLU A 195 -3.62 -27.79 -6.11
C GLU A 195 -2.12 -28.13 -6.01
N GLU A 196 -1.42 -28.10 -7.15
CA GLU A 196 0.02 -28.37 -7.27
C GLU A 196 0.89 -27.37 -6.50
N VAL A 197 0.44 -26.11 -6.39
CA VAL A 197 1.21 -25.03 -5.74
C VAL A 197 0.79 -24.75 -4.30
N LEU A 198 -0.25 -25.43 -3.79
CA LEU A 198 -0.75 -25.21 -2.42
C LEU A 198 0.36 -25.41 -1.38
N ASP A 199 1.21 -26.41 -1.63
CA ASP A 199 2.32 -26.73 -0.74
C ASP A 199 3.47 -25.72 -0.87
N ASP A 200 3.66 -25.12 -2.04
CA ASP A 200 4.73 -24.14 -2.28
C ASP A 200 4.52 -22.85 -1.50
N PHE A 201 3.35 -22.21 -1.60
CA PHE A 201 3.13 -20.97 -0.83
C PHE A 201 3.02 -21.26 0.68
N ARG A 202 2.50 -22.42 1.08
CA ARG A 202 2.49 -22.85 2.49
C ARG A 202 3.92 -22.98 3.02
N GLN A 203 4.80 -23.61 2.26
CA GLN A 203 6.20 -23.80 2.62
C GLN A 203 6.96 -22.48 2.67
N ILE A 204 6.77 -21.60 1.67
CA ILE A 204 7.39 -20.27 1.63
C ILE A 204 6.92 -19.45 2.84
N GLY A 205 5.61 -19.42 3.13
CA GLY A 205 5.09 -18.73 4.31
C GLY A 205 5.63 -19.29 5.63
N ASN A 206 5.79 -20.61 5.74
CA ASN A 206 6.37 -21.25 6.93
C ASN A 206 7.87 -20.92 7.09
N PHE A 207 8.62 -20.89 5.99
CA PHE A 207 10.02 -20.48 6.00
C PHE A 207 10.17 -19.02 6.41
N SER A 208 9.37 -18.11 5.83
CA SER A 208 9.33 -16.69 6.20
C SER A 208 8.96 -16.44 7.66
N ALA A 209 8.12 -17.29 8.26
CA ALA A 209 7.71 -17.13 9.65
C ALA A 209 8.71 -17.70 10.67
N HIS A 210 9.40 -18.80 10.33
CA HIS A 210 10.08 -19.62 11.34
C HIS A 210 11.54 -19.98 11.05
N LYS A 211 12.02 -19.88 9.80
CA LYS A 211 13.41 -20.25 9.49
C LYS A 211 14.36 -19.10 9.80
N ILE A 212 15.25 -19.32 10.77
CA ILE A 212 16.24 -18.34 11.23
C ILE A 212 17.14 -17.83 10.10
N GLN A 213 17.58 -18.73 9.21
CA GLN A 213 18.52 -18.42 8.11
C GLN A 213 17.82 -18.40 6.76
N TYR A 214 16.61 -17.83 6.69
CA TYR A 214 15.85 -17.67 5.46
C TYR A 214 15.29 -16.25 5.37
N ASN A 215 15.35 -15.64 4.19
CA ASN A 215 14.63 -14.43 3.85
C ASN A 215 14.03 -14.63 2.47
N CYS A 216 12.72 -14.50 2.36
CA CYS A 216 12.01 -14.61 1.10
C CYS A 216 12.50 -13.53 0.13
N LYS A 217 12.64 -13.90 -1.14
CA LYS A 217 13.05 -12.98 -2.21
C LYS A 217 11.90 -12.79 -3.19
N LYS A 218 12.00 -11.72 -3.99
CA LYS A 218 11.04 -11.41 -5.05
C LYS A 218 10.74 -12.63 -5.94
N GLY A 219 11.79 -13.34 -6.36
CA GLY A 219 11.68 -14.51 -7.22
C GLY A 219 10.92 -15.68 -6.60
N ASP A 220 10.86 -15.77 -5.26
CA ASP A 220 10.07 -16.80 -4.58
C ASP A 220 8.58 -16.46 -4.67
N ILE A 221 8.20 -15.19 -4.40
CA ILE A 221 6.82 -14.72 -4.55
C ILE A 221 6.37 -14.75 -6.02
N ASP A 222 7.24 -14.34 -6.95
CA ASP A 222 6.92 -14.27 -8.38
C ASP A 222 6.53 -15.63 -8.97
N LYS A 223 7.12 -16.73 -8.46
CA LYS A 223 6.77 -18.10 -8.86
C LYS A 223 5.36 -18.50 -8.43
N ILE A 224 4.92 -18.05 -7.26
CA ILE A 224 3.65 -18.49 -6.66
C ILE A 224 2.50 -17.49 -6.82
N ARG A 225 2.75 -16.23 -7.22
CA ARG A 225 1.74 -15.16 -7.19
C ARG A 225 0.52 -15.42 -8.08
N LEU A 226 0.71 -15.94 -9.29
CA LEU A 226 -0.39 -16.18 -10.23
C LEU A 226 -1.24 -17.38 -9.78
N PRO A 227 -0.63 -18.53 -9.44
CA PRO A 227 -1.36 -19.63 -8.83
C PRO A 227 -2.08 -19.25 -7.52
N PHE A 228 -1.44 -18.45 -6.66
CA PHE A 228 -2.07 -17.93 -5.45
C PHE A 228 -3.31 -17.08 -5.75
N ARG A 229 -3.23 -16.18 -6.74
CA ARG A 229 -4.37 -15.36 -7.17
C ARG A 229 -5.54 -16.24 -7.63
N ALA A 230 -5.27 -17.27 -8.43
CA ALA A 230 -6.29 -18.23 -8.88
C ALA A 230 -6.93 -18.95 -7.69
N ALA A 231 -6.12 -19.42 -6.74
CA ALA A 231 -6.60 -20.08 -5.53
C ALA A 231 -7.50 -19.19 -4.67
N VAL A 232 -7.13 -17.91 -4.50
CA VAL A 232 -7.94 -16.92 -3.79
C VAL A 232 -9.27 -16.69 -4.51
N GLU A 233 -9.25 -16.58 -5.84
CA GLU A 233 -10.45 -16.39 -6.65
C GLU A 233 -11.40 -17.59 -6.53
N GLU A 234 -10.90 -18.81 -6.68
CA GLU A 234 -11.69 -20.05 -6.50
C GLU A 234 -12.35 -20.10 -5.12
N LEU A 235 -11.60 -19.84 -4.05
CA LEU A 235 -12.14 -19.86 -2.69
C LEU A 235 -13.15 -18.74 -2.42
N LEU A 236 -13.02 -17.58 -3.07
CA LEU A 236 -14.02 -16.51 -2.93
C LEU A 236 -15.39 -16.93 -3.49
N TYR A 237 -15.42 -17.66 -4.61
CA TYR A 237 -16.66 -18.23 -5.14
C TYR A 237 -17.16 -19.39 -4.27
N GLN A 238 -16.28 -20.31 -3.88
CA GLN A 238 -16.66 -21.50 -3.09
C GLN A 238 -17.12 -21.16 -1.67
N SER A 239 -16.65 -20.05 -1.08
CA SER A 239 -17.12 -19.54 0.20
C SER A 239 -18.42 -18.72 0.11
N GLY A 240 -19.00 -18.59 -1.09
CA GLY A 240 -20.22 -17.83 -1.34
C GLY A 240 -20.06 -16.31 -1.15
N ILE A 241 -18.82 -15.80 -1.10
CA ILE A 241 -18.53 -14.36 -0.98
C ILE A 241 -18.71 -13.69 -2.33
N LYS A 242 -18.20 -14.31 -3.40
CA LYS A 242 -18.49 -13.95 -4.78
C LYS A 242 -19.57 -14.86 -5.38
N LYS A 243 -20.33 -14.31 -6.33
CA LYS A 243 -21.42 -14.98 -7.04
C LYS A 243 -21.09 -15.06 -8.52
#